data_AF-A0A450Z9Z1-F1
#
_entry.id   AF-A0A450Z9Z1-F1
#
_cell.length_a   1.000
_cell.length_b   1.000
_cell.length_c   1.000
_cell.angle_alpha   90.00
_cell.angle_beta   90.00
_cell.angle_gamma   90.00
#
_symmetry.space_group_name_H-M   'P 1'
#
loop_
_entity.id
_entity.type
_entity.pdbx_description
1 polymer ?
#
loop_
_entity_poly.entity_id
_entity_poly.type
_entity_poly.pdbx_seq_one_letter_code
_entity_poly.pdbx_strand_id
1 'polypeptide(L)' 'MMETIGKGHFTLERIFEDNWEHFLSNHRSEVGFSAAYDVWKVMNRREPEGLGYAYACPDHPDRITHIPRK' A
#
# COMPACT_ATOMS: atom_id res chain seq x y z
N MET A 1 -12.58 17.57 -15.59
CA MET A 1 -11.62 16.70 -16.29
C MET A 1 -11.30 15.58 -15.31
N MET A 2 -11.83 14.37 -15.54
CA MET A 2 -11.61 13.21 -14.67
C MET A 2 -10.42 12.45 -15.24
N GLU A 3 -9.37 12.29 -14.45
CA GLU A 3 -8.25 11.41 -14.79
C GLU A 3 -8.76 9.97 -14.83
N THR A 4 -8.87 9.42 -16.04
CA THR A 4 -9.10 8.00 -16.25
C THR A 4 -7.88 7.25 -15.75
N ILE A 5 -7.94 6.77 -14.50
CA ILE A 5 -6.99 5.80 -13.97
C ILE A 5 -7.07 4.60 -14.92
N GLY A 6 -6.08 4.47 -15.80
CA GLY A 6 -5.99 3.36 -16.73
C GLY A 6 -6.09 2.07 -15.93
N LYS A 7 -6.90 1.12 -16.37
CA LYS A 7 -6.92 -0.25 -15.80
C LYS A 7 -5.62 -0.98 -16.17
N GLY A 8 -4.49 -0.50 -15.71
CA GLY A 8 -3.26 -1.27 -15.63
C GLY A 8 -3.38 -2.26 -14.49
N HIS A 9 -2.74 -3.41 -14.62
CA HIS A 9 -2.65 -4.39 -13.54
C HIS A 9 -1.67 -3.88 -12.47
N PHE A 10 -2.06 -2.84 -11.74
CA PHE A 10 -1.24 -2.23 -10.71
C PHE A 10 -1.27 -3.10 -9.46
N THR A 11 -0.09 -3.61 -9.06
CA THR A 11 0.08 -4.21 -7.74
C THR A 11 0.31 -3.10 -6.72
N LEU A 12 -0.10 -3.32 -5.47
CA LEU A 12 0.21 -2.38 -4.38
C LEU A 12 1.72 -2.17 -4.23
N GLU A 13 2.53 -3.21 -4.48
CA GLU A 13 3.99 -3.11 -4.59
C GLU A 13 4.40 -2.01 -5.58
N ARG A 14 3.91 -2.07 -6.83
CA ARG A 14 4.26 -1.09 -7.87
C ARG A 14 3.80 0.33 -7.50
N ILE A 15 2.64 0.46 -6.86
CA ILE A 15 2.12 1.77 -6.42
C ILE A 15 3.06 2.37 -5.37
N PHE A 16 3.47 1.59 -4.37
CA PHE A 16 4.40 2.07 -3.36
C PHE A 16 5.79 2.34 -3.93
N GLU A 17 6.33 1.46 -4.79
CA GLU A 17 7.62 1.70 -5.45
C GLU A 17 7.66 3.06 -6.19
N ASP A 18 6.59 3.39 -6.90
CA ASP A 18 6.54 4.57 -7.77
C ASP A 18 6.25 5.87 -7.00
N ASN A 19 5.54 5.80 -5.88
CA ASN A 19 4.97 6.98 -5.21
C ASN A 19 5.51 7.22 -3.78
N TRP A 20 6.13 6.23 -3.13
CA TRP A 20 6.44 6.30 -1.70
C TRP A 20 7.41 7.42 -1.33
N GLU A 21 8.50 7.60 -2.08
CA GLU A 21 9.47 8.67 -1.80
C GLU A 21 8.85 10.06 -1.99
N HIS A 22 8.04 10.24 -3.02
CA HIS A 22 7.34 11.50 -3.27
C HIS A 22 6.32 11.81 -2.17
N PHE A 23 5.58 10.80 -1.70
CA PHE A 23 4.66 10.93 -0.58
C PHE A 23 5.40 11.32 0.71
N LEU A 24 6.52 10.66 1.01
CA LEU A 24 7.34 10.99 2.18
C LEU A 24 7.94 12.40 2.11
N SER A 25 8.24 12.93 0.93
CA SER A 25 8.75 14.30 0.79
C SER A 25 7.82 15.35 1.42
N ASN A 26 6.51 15.10 1.42
CA ASN A 26 5.50 16.05 1.92
C ASN A 26 4.87 15.64 3.26
N HIS A 27 4.85 14.34 3.57
CA HIS A 27 4.09 13.80 4.70
C HIS A 27 4.94 13.04 5.73
N ARG A 28 6.27 13.16 5.69
CA ARG A 28 7.18 12.38 6.56
C ARG A 28 6.82 12.42 8.05
N SER A 29 6.40 13.58 8.56
CA SER A 29 6.03 13.75 9.98
C SER A 29 4.67 13.15 10.34
N GLU A 30 3.81 12.90 9.35
CA GLU A 30 2.47 12.34 9.53
C GLU A 30 2.48 10.81 9.40
N VAL A 31 3.52 10.25 8.77
CA VAL A 31 3.69 8.80 8.63
C VAL A 31 4.24 8.21 9.93
N GLY A 32 3.36 7.54 10.68
CA GLY A 32 3.74 6.74 11.84
C GLY A 32 4.54 5.49 11.47
N PHE A 33 5.30 4.97 12.45
CA PHE A 33 6.12 3.76 12.29
C PHE A 33 5.33 2.57 11.77
N SER A 34 4.09 2.35 12.24
CA SER A 34 3.24 1.24 11.79
C SER A 34 2.99 1.30 10.28
N ALA A 35 2.61 2.48 9.76
CA ALA A 35 2.34 2.65 8.34
C ALA A 35 3.60 2.48 7.48
N ALA A 36 4.73 3.05 7.91
CA ALA A 36 6.01 2.84 7.24
C ALA A 36 6.44 1.36 7.24
N TYR A 37 6.22 0.65 8.34
CA TYR A 37 6.52 -0.78 8.47
C TYR A 37 5.62 -1.62 7.57
N ASP A 38 4.33 -1.28 7.48
CA ASP A 38 3.38 -1.94 6.58
C ASP A 38 3.76 -1.78 5.11
N VAL A 39 4.12 -0.57 4.69
CA VAL A 39 4.61 -0.31 3.31
C VAL A 39 5.89 -1.08 3.03
N TRP A 40 6.84 -1.07 3.97
CA TRP A 40 8.06 -1.84 3.86
C TRP A 40 7.80 -3.35 3.71
N LYS A 41 6.82 -3.90 4.45
CA LYS A 41 6.41 -5.32 4.29
C LYS A 41 5.90 -5.61 2.87
N VAL A 42 5.04 -4.74 2.30
CA VAL A 42 4.55 -4.89 0.92
C VAL A 42 5.70 -4.88 -0.07
N MET A 43 6.59 -3.89 0.01
CA MET A 43 7.73 -3.75 -0.91
C MET A 43 8.73 -4.91 -0.81
N ASN A 44 8.85 -5.53 0.37
CA ASN A 44 9.78 -6.64 0.61
C ASN A 44 9.10 -8.01 0.56
N ARG A 45 7.81 -8.09 0.20
CA ARG A 45 7.02 -9.33 0.15
C ARG A 45 7.10 -10.16 1.44
N ARG A 46 7.31 -9.50 2.59
CA ARG A 46 7.46 -10.14 3.91
C ARG A 46 6.10 -10.29 4.57
N GLU A 47 5.42 -11.41 4.29
CA GLU A 47 4.11 -11.70 4.87
C GLU A 47 4.20 -11.68 6.40
N PRO A 48 3.22 -11.10 7.13
CA PRO A 48 2.95 -11.59 8.47
C PRO A 48 2.40 -13.00 8.29
N GLU A 49 3.25 -14.01 8.48
CA GLU A 49 2.84 -15.37 8.79
C GLU A 49 2.15 -16.18 7.65
N GLY A 50 2.28 -15.78 6.38
CA GLY A 50 1.88 -16.61 5.22
C GLY A 50 0.39 -16.60 4.87
N LEU A 51 -0.38 -15.64 5.41
CA LEU A 51 -1.84 -15.54 5.25
C LEU A 51 -2.30 -14.57 4.15
N GLY A 52 -1.37 -13.98 3.38
CA GLY A 52 -1.69 -12.87 2.48
C GLY A 52 -2.01 -11.58 3.23
N TYR A 53 -1.85 -10.43 2.57
CA TYR A 53 -2.14 -9.14 3.20
C TYR A 53 -3.59 -8.74 2.98
N ALA A 54 -4.28 -8.43 4.08
CA ALA A 54 -5.55 -7.74 4.09
C ALA A 54 -5.30 -6.32 4.61
N TYR A 55 -5.33 -5.33 3.72
CA TYR A 55 -5.25 -3.93 4.11
C TYR A 55 -6.66 -3.39 4.28
N ALA A 56 -6.96 -2.85 5.46
CA ALA A 56 -8.17 -2.10 5.75
C ALA A 56 -7.77 -0.65 6.06
N CYS A 57 -8.33 0.31 5.33
CA CYS A 57 -8.14 1.72 5.66
C CYS A 57 -8.83 1.99 7.02
N PRO A 58 -8.18 2.63 8.00
CA PRO A 58 -8.81 2.91 9.30
C PRO A 58 -10.06 3.81 9.17
N ASP A 59 -10.11 4.67 8.15
CA ASP A 59 -11.28 5.50 7.83
C ASP A 59 -12.42 4.68 7.17
N HIS A 60 -12.06 3.57 6.52
CA HIS A 60 -12.99 2.68 5.83
C HIS A 60 -12.64 1.20 6.11
N PRO A 61 -12.86 0.72 7.35
CA PRO A 61 -12.45 -0.62 7.77
C PRO A 61 -13.17 -1.73 7.00
N ASP A 62 -14.31 -1.42 6.38
CA ASP A 62 -15.10 -2.33 5.56
C ASP A 62 -14.47 -2.60 4.17
N ARG A 63 -13.59 -1.70 3.69
CA ARG A 63 -12.92 -1.86 2.39
C ARG A 63 -11.62 -2.65 2.54
N ILE A 64 -11.76 -3.95 2.74
CA ILE A 64 -10.63 -4.88 2.82
C ILE A 64 -10.12 -5.19 1.41
N THR A 65 -8.86 -4.85 1.15
CA THR A 65 -8.17 -5.24 -0.09
C THR A 65 -7.35 -6.49 0.16
N HIS A 66 -7.76 -7.60 -0.44
CA HIS A 66 -7.00 -8.85 -0.45
C HIS A 66 -5.96 -8.82 -1.58
N ILE A 67 -4.68 -8.91 -1.23
CA ILE A 67 -3.61 -9.05 -2.22
C ILE A 67 -3.44 -10.54 -2.55
N PRO A 68 -3.77 -10.99 -3.78
CA PRO A 68 -3.61 -12.39 -4.15
C PRO A 68 -2.13 -12.80 -4.19
N ARG A 69 -1.84 -14.04 -3.77
CA ARG A 69 -0.51 -14.66 -3.87
C ARG A 69 -0.20 -14.94 -5.34
N LYS A 70 1.02 -14.60 -5.78
CA LYS A 70 1.58 -15.08 -7.06
C LYS A 70 2.27 -16.42 -6.85
#